data_AF-A0A847HXH2-F1
#
_entry.id   AF-A0A847HXH2-F1
#
_cell.length_a   1.000
_cell.length_b   1.000
_cell.length_c   1.000
_cell.angle_alpha   90.00
_cell.angle_beta   90.00
_cell.angle_gamma   90.00
#
_symmetry.space_group_name_H-M   'P 1'
#
loop_
_entity.id
_entity.type
_entity.pdbx_description
1 polymer ?
#
loop_
_entity_poly.entity_id
_entity_poly.type
_entity_poly.pdbx_seq_one_letter_code
_entity_poly.pdbx_strand_id
1 'polypeptide(L)'
;MLVASLLLSACGAQDAQHVARLEPRRPTVELQEGTLGQTTLFGAFTYGGVWQGMEPVLELETDLGRRLDIVHWFTNWDNPYFPELVEMVAQGGRRPLISWQPHRQSVADIAAGRYDDYVREWARGAAAAPGLVYVRPFPEMNGDWTAWNGDTAAFRAAWRRVVALFDEEGATNVRWVFSPNVTDEPRTDANRMELYYP
;
A
#
# COMPACT_ATOMS: atom_id res chain seq x y z
N MET A 1 52.91 -6.47 -61.53
CA MET A 1 51.74 -5.57 -61.56
C MET A 1 51.15 -5.50 -60.16
N LEU A 2 50.69 -4.30 -59.81
CA LEU A 2 50.16 -3.80 -58.53
C LEU A 2 49.16 -4.69 -57.76
N VAL A 3 49.26 -4.63 -56.40
CA VAL A 3 48.19 -4.40 -55.38
C VAL A 3 47.20 -5.59 -55.19
N ALA A 4 46.84 -6.06 -53.98
CA ALA A 4 46.40 -5.31 -52.81
C ALA A 4 46.53 -6.11 -51.50
N SER A 5 46.85 -5.39 -50.44
CA SER A 5 46.68 -5.82 -49.04
C SER A 5 45.21 -5.72 -48.62
N LEU A 6 44.74 -6.69 -47.82
CA LEU A 6 43.76 -6.43 -46.77
C LEU A 6 43.97 -7.43 -45.63
N LEU A 7 44.49 -6.90 -44.52
CA LEU A 7 44.56 -7.54 -43.22
C LEU A 7 43.17 -7.47 -42.57
N LEU A 8 42.65 -8.62 -42.14
CA LEU A 8 41.69 -8.68 -41.04
C LEU A 8 42.18 -9.76 -40.09
N SER A 9 42.84 -9.30 -39.03
CA SER A 9 43.14 -10.09 -37.84
C SER A 9 42.05 -9.82 -36.82
N ALA A 10 41.43 -10.88 -36.31
CA ALA A 10 40.72 -10.86 -35.04
C ALA A 10 40.72 -12.28 -34.45
N CYS A 11 41.74 -12.57 -33.65
CA CYS A 11 41.66 -13.54 -32.56
C CYS A 11 40.85 -12.92 -31.41
N GLY A 12 40.07 -13.74 -30.71
CA GLY A 12 39.53 -13.34 -29.41
C GLY A 12 38.32 -14.17 -29.00
N ALA A 13 38.57 -15.33 -28.40
CA ALA A 13 37.58 -16.01 -27.58
C ALA A 13 37.20 -15.11 -26.40
N GLN A 14 35.91 -14.90 -26.18
CA GLN A 14 35.39 -14.28 -24.96
C GLN A 14 34.30 -15.17 -24.36
N ASP A 15 34.72 -15.90 -23.33
CA ASP A 15 34.01 -16.22 -22.10
C ASP A 15 32.48 -16.11 -22.14
N ALA A 16 31.83 -17.24 -22.36
CA ALA A 16 30.47 -17.45 -21.89
C ALA A 16 30.49 -17.46 -20.36
N GLN A 17 30.30 -16.29 -19.74
CA GLN A 17 30.01 -16.21 -18.32
C GLN A 17 28.73 -16.98 -18.04
N HIS A 18 28.89 -18.14 -17.42
CA HIS A 18 27.84 -18.92 -16.80
C HIS A 18 27.17 -18.05 -15.75
N VAL A 19 26.06 -17.40 -16.11
CA VAL A 19 25.16 -16.80 -15.11
C VAL A 19 24.54 -17.99 -14.38
N ALA A 20 25.15 -18.36 -13.25
CA ALA A 20 24.55 -19.31 -12.33
C ALA A 20 23.15 -18.80 -12.01
N ARG A 21 22.12 -19.56 -12.40
CA ARG A 21 20.75 -19.31 -11.97
C ARG A 21 20.79 -19.32 -10.45
N LEU A 22 20.61 -18.15 -9.84
CA LEU A 22 20.25 -18.07 -8.43
C LEU A 22 18.86 -18.70 -8.36
N GLU A 23 18.79 -19.97 -8.01
CA GLU A 23 17.54 -20.60 -7.60
C GLU A 23 16.91 -19.69 -6.54
N PRO A 24 15.65 -19.26 -6.70
CA PRO A 24 15.02 -18.42 -5.71
C PRO A 24 15.03 -19.20 -4.39
N ARG A 25 15.77 -18.70 -3.39
CA ARG A 25 15.66 -19.20 -2.02
C ARG A 25 14.20 -19.03 -1.64
N ARG A 26 13.44 -20.14 -1.64
CA ARG A 26 12.14 -20.15 -0.98
C ARG A 26 12.41 -19.77 0.47
N PRO A 27 11.83 -18.66 0.98
CA PRO A 27 11.95 -18.37 2.40
C PRO A 27 11.43 -19.59 3.16
N THR A 28 12.29 -20.17 3.99
CA THR A 28 11.87 -21.17 4.95
C THR A 28 11.02 -20.42 5.96
N VAL A 29 9.70 -20.43 5.77
CA VAL A 29 8.78 -19.88 6.76
C VAL A 29 8.78 -20.87 7.91
N GLU A 30 9.54 -20.57 8.95
CA GLU A 30 9.33 -21.22 10.25
C GLU A 30 7.91 -20.87 10.69
N LEU A 31 7.03 -21.86 10.71
CA LEU A 31 5.67 -21.68 11.19
C LEU A 31 5.76 -21.31 12.67
N GLN A 32 5.37 -20.09 13.02
CA GLN A 32 5.28 -19.66 14.41
C GLN A 32 4.29 -20.59 15.13
N GLU A 33 4.75 -21.28 16.17
CA GLU A 33 3.88 -22.08 17.03
C GLU A 33 2.87 -21.16 17.73
N GLY A 34 1.58 -21.48 17.64
CA GLY A 34 0.51 -20.70 18.28
C GLY A 34 -0.84 -20.89 17.61
N THR A 35 -1.91 -20.58 18.35
CA THR A 35 -3.25 -20.50 17.75
C THR A 35 -3.39 -19.25 16.90
N LEU A 36 -4.35 -19.22 15.96
CA LEU A 36 -4.68 -17.99 15.21
C LEU A 36 -4.99 -16.81 16.16
N GLY A 37 -5.65 -17.09 17.28
CA GLY A 37 -5.97 -16.08 18.29
C GLY A 37 -4.75 -15.40 18.93
N GLN A 38 -3.58 -16.04 18.88
CA GLN A 38 -2.30 -15.54 19.42
C GLN A 38 -1.39 -14.93 18.36
N THR A 39 -1.58 -15.28 17.10
CA THR A 39 -0.65 -14.96 16.00
C THR A 39 -1.25 -14.00 14.97
N THR A 40 -2.57 -13.80 14.97
CA THR A 40 -3.30 -12.98 14.01
C THR A 40 -3.96 -11.79 14.71
N LEU A 41 -3.81 -10.60 14.12
CA LEU A 41 -4.56 -9.41 14.55
C LEU A 41 -6.01 -9.54 14.11
N PHE A 42 -6.94 -9.28 15.01
CA PHE A 42 -8.37 -9.30 14.74
C PHE A 42 -8.92 -7.87 14.71
N GLY A 43 -9.69 -7.52 13.68
CA GLY A 43 -10.20 -6.17 13.50
C GLY A 43 -11.51 -6.11 12.76
N ALA A 44 -12.15 -4.94 12.81
CA ALA A 44 -13.43 -4.71 12.17
C ALA A 44 -13.57 -3.27 11.67
N PHE A 45 -14.39 -3.13 10.63
CA PHE A 45 -15.10 -1.90 10.32
C PHE A 45 -16.50 -1.99 10.96
N THR A 46 -16.89 -0.97 11.69
CA THR A 46 -18.25 -0.79 12.21
C THR A 46 -18.98 0.25 11.36
N TYR A 47 -20.29 0.12 11.20
CA TYR A 47 -21.06 1.07 10.39
C TYR A 47 -20.96 2.49 10.98
N GLY A 48 -20.66 3.48 10.14
CA GLY A 48 -20.31 4.84 10.57
C GLY A 48 -18.83 5.04 10.93
N GLY A 49 -18.06 3.94 11.07
CA GLY A 49 -16.67 3.97 11.50
C GLY A 49 -16.50 4.69 12.83
N VAL A 50 -15.36 5.35 12.99
CA VAL A 50 -15.07 6.17 14.19
C VAL A 50 -15.49 7.63 14.03
N TRP A 51 -16.17 7.99 12.93
CA TRP A 51 -16.64 9.35 12.65
C TRP A 51 -17.67 9.86 13.66
N GLN A 52 -18.31 8.96 14.39
CA GLN A 52 -19.33 9.26 15.41
C GLN A 52 -18.87 8.88 16.82
N GLY A 53 -17.58 8.57 17.01
CA GLY A 53 -17.04 8.05 18.27
C GLY A 53 -16.72 6.56 18.22
N MET A 54 -16.39 6.00 19.38
CA MET A 54 -15.97 4.60 19.54
C MET A 54 -17.10 3.67 19.97
N GLU A 55 -18.30 4.18 20.22
CA GLU A 55 -19.44 3.45 20.75
C GLU A 55 -19.76 2.19 19.92
N PRO A 56 -19.87 2.24 18.57
CA PRO A 56 -20.14 1.02 17.79
C PRO A 56 -19.02 -0.01 17.88
N VAL A 57 -17.77 0.42 18.08
CA VAL A 57 -16.62 -0.47 18.26
C VAL A 57 -16.70 -1.15 19.62
N LEU A 58 -17.01 -0.40 20.68
CA LEU A 58 -17.11 -0.92 22.04
C LEU A 58 -18.31 -1.87 22.22
N GLU A 59 -19.44 -1.58 21.56
CA GLU A 59 -20.59 -2.47 21.47
C GLU A 59 -20.22 -3.80 20.80
N LEU A 60 -19.54 -3.73 19.63
CA LEU A 60 -19.07 -4.93 18.94
C LEU A 60 -18.09 -5.75 19.81
N GLU A 61 -17.16 -5.10 20.49
CA GLU A 61 -16.24 -5.79 21.41
C GLU A 61 -16.96 -6.49 22.57
N THR A 62 -18.05 -5.89 23.05
CA THR A 62 -18.91 -6.46 24.10
C THR A 62 -19.62 -7.71 23.59
N ASP A 63 -20.22 -7.65 22.41
CA ASP A 63 -20.92 -8.77 21.78
C ASP A 63 -19.98 -9.95 21.45
N LEU A 64 -18.77 -9.63 21.01
CA LEU A 64 -17.75 -10.64 20.70
C LEU A 64 -17.06 -11.20 21.95
N GLY A 65 -17.18 -10.54 23.10
CA GLY A 65 -16.41 -10.86 24.30
C GLY A 65 -14.89 -10.72 24.10
N ARG A 66 -14.46 -9.93 23.10
CA ARG A 66 -13.05 -9.74 22.75
C ARG A 66 -12.83 -8.33 22.22
N ARG A 67 -11.71 -7.75 22.66
CA ARG A 67 -11.20 -6.48 22.15
C ARG A 67 -10.62 -6.62 20.75
N LEU A 68 -10.87 -5.63 19.88
CA LEU A 68 -10.24 -5.55 18.56
C LEU A 68 -8.79 -5.07 18.67
N ASP A 69 -7.91 -5.68 17.86
CA ASP A 69 -6.54 -5.24 17.65
C ASP A 69 -6.47 -4.11 16.61
N ILE A 70 -7.36 -4.15 15.60
CA ILE A 70 -7.45 -3.16 14.50
C ILE A 70 -8.85 -2.56 14.45
N VAL A 71 -8.94 -1.24 14.33
CA VAL A 71 -10.20 -0.53 14.02
C VAL A 71 -10.07 0.10 12.65
N HIS A 72 -10.99 -0.26 11.75
CA HIS A 72 -10.96 0.15 10.35
C HIS A 72 -12.05 1.18 10.07
N TRP A 73 -11.70 2.26 9.37
CA TRP A 73 -12.66 3.17 8.75
C TRP A 73 -12.19 3.67 7.38
N PHE A 74 -13.10 4.37 6.70
CA PHE A 74 -12.86 4.97 5.40
C PHE A 74 -12.86 6.50 5.49
N THR A 75 -11.99 7.14 4.71
CA THR A 75 -11.98 8.56 4.42
C THR A 75 -11.61 8.78 2.95
N ASN A 76 -11.78 10.00 2.46
CA ASN A 76 -11.48 10.37 1.09
C ASN A 76 -10.48 11.53 1.03
N TRP A 77 -10.03 11.86 -0.18
CA TRP A 77 -9.03 12.90 -0.41
C TRP A 77 -9.57 14.34 -0.34
N ASP A 78 -10.87 14.51 -0.05
CA ASP A 78 -11.47 15.82 0.21
C ASP A 78 -11.45 16.15 1.72
N ASN A 79 -11.02 15.19 2.55
CA ASN A 79 -10.90 15.34 4.00
C ASN A 79 -9.45 15.58 4.44
N PRO A 80 -9.20 16.50 5.39
CA PRO A 80 -7.89 16.61 6.03
C PRO A 80 -7.60 15.37 6.89
N TYR A 81 -6.40 15.30 7.44
CA TYR A 81 -6.10 14.34 8.48
C TYR A 81 -6.77 14.77 9.79
N PHE A 82 -7.49 13.85 10.42
CA PHE A 82 -8.18 14.07 11.70
C PHE A 82 -7.42 13.37 12.84
N PRO A 83 -6.47 14.04 13.52
CA PRO A 83 -5.66 13.43 14.56
C PRO A 83 -6.52 12.84 15.69
N GLU A 84 -7.62 13.48 16.03
CA GLU A 84 -8.54 13.06 17.09
C GLU A 84 -9.12 11.66 16.86
N LEU A 85 -9.42 11.30 15.61
CA LEU A 85 -9.95 9.97 15.28
C LEU A 85 -8.89 8.89 15.45
N VAL A 86 -7.67 9.20 15.02
CA VAL A 86 -6.52 8.29 15.09
C VAL A 86 -6.10 8.10 16.55
N GLU A 87 -6.00 9.19 17.31
CA GLU A 87 -5.69 9.17 18.74
C GLU A 87 -6.76 8.41 19.53
N MET A 88 -8.04 8.65 19.27
CA MET A 88 -9.14 7.95 19.95
C MET A 88 -9.09 6.42 19.73
N VAL A 89 -8.74 5.97 18.53
CA VAL A 89 -8.55 4.53 18.25
C VAL A 89 -7.29 4.00 18.93
N ALA A 90 -6.19 4.72 18.77
CA ALA A 90 -4.91 4.34 19.33
C ALA A 90 -4.90 4.35 20.87
N GLN A 91 -5.82 5.11 21.49
CA GLN A 91 -6.07 5.07 22.93
C GLN A 91 -6.47 3.64 23.34
N GLY A 92 -5.63 3.08 24.19
CA GLY A 92 -5.69 1.69 24.63
C GLY A 92 -4.84 0.72 23.80
N GLY A 93 -4.16 1.14 22.73
CA GLY A 93 -3.24 0.30 21.96
C GLY A 93 -3.87 -0.47 20.78
N ARG A 94 -5.05 -0.07 20.30
CA ARG A 94 -5.56 -0.57 19.01
C ARG A 94 -4.78 0.09 17.87
N ARG A 95 -4.79 -0.54 16.70
CA ARG A 95 -4.13 -0.05 15.49
C ARG A 95 -5.17 0.51 14.52
N PRO A 96 -5.11 1.81 14.19
CA PRO A 96 -5.89 2.38 13.10
C PRO A 96 -5.60 1.67 11.78
N LEU A 97 -6.64 1.32 11.03
CA LEU A 97 -6.56 1.00 9.60
C LEU A 97 -7.43 2.00 8.83
N ILE A 98 -6.82 2.80 7.97
CA ILE A 98 -7.52 3.89 7.28
C ILE A 98 -7.51 3.62 5.79
N SER A 99 -8.69 3.39 5.21
CA SER A 99 -8.85 3.36 3.76
C SER A 99 -9.00 4.79 3.24
N TRP A 100 -8.08 5.20 2.38
CA TRP A 100 -7.94 6.59 1.93
C TRP A 100 -8.16 6.69 0.42
N GLN A 101 -9.30 7.28 0.04
CA GLN A 101 -9.88 7.12 -1.31
C GLN A 101 -9.87 8.42 -2.12
N PRO A 102 -9.14 8.48 -3.25
CA PRO A 102 -9.14 9.63 -4.15
C PRO A 102 -10.26 9.54 -5.18
N HIS A 103 -11.50 9.85 -4.77
CA HIS A 103 -12.64 9.76 -5.70
C HIS A 103 -12.58 10.79 -6.83
N ARG A 104 -11.90 11.93 -6.62
CA ARG A 104 -11.89 13.07 -7.55
C ARG A 104 -10.50 13.35 -8.14
N GLN A 105 -9.46 12.77 -7.54
CA GLN A 105 -8.07 13.01 -7.87
C GLN A 105 -7.57 11.86 -8.73
N SER A 106 -7.21 12.14 -9.99
CA SER A 106 -6.72 11.09 -10.90
C SER A 106 -5.36 10.58 -10.45
N VAL A 107 -5.07 9.29 -10.66
CA VAL A 107 -3.75 8.73 -10.37
C VAL A 107 -2.62 9.41 -11.18
N ALA A 108 -2.91 9.90 -12.39
CA ALA A 108 -1.94 10.65 -13.18
C ALA A 108 -1.61 12.02 -12.57
N ASP A 109 -2.61 12.71 -12.03
CA ASP A 109 -2.45 14.01 -11.36
C ASP A 109 -1.67 13.86 -10.04
N ILE A 110 -1.97 12.80 -9.30
CA ILE A 110 -1.25 12.42 -8.08
C ILE A 110 0.20 12.09 -8.42
N ALA A 111 0.45 11.23 -9.42
CA ALA A 111 1.80 10.89 -9.86
C ALA A 111 2.62 12.13 -10.31
N ALA A 112 1.96 13.08 -10.96
CA ALA A 112 2.54 14.35 -11.38
C ALA A 112 2.77 15.36 -10.24
N GLY A 113 2.29 15.07 -9.03
CA GLY A 113 2.54 15.87 -7.83
C GLY A 113 1.61 17.04 -7.60
N ARG A 114 0.44 17.05 -8.23
CA ARG A 114 -0.54 18.15 -8.04
C ARG A 114 -1.16 18.19 -6.64
N TYR A 115 -1.01 17.11 -5.88
CA TYR A 115 -1.61 16.95 -4.55
C TYR A 115 -0.55 16.77 -3.44
N ASP A 116 0.70 17.13 -3.70
CA ASP A 116 1.79 16.93 -2.73
C ASP A 116 1.55 17.62 -1.40
N ASP A 117 1.11 18.88 -1.42
CA ASP A 117 0.90 19.63 -0.18
C ASP A 117 -0.16 18.97 0.70
N TYR A 118 -1.24 18.47 0.08
CA TYR A 118 -2.27 17.69 0.75
C TYR A 118 -1.71 16.39 1.34
N VAL A 119 -0.93 15.63 0.57
CA VAL A 119 -0.33 14.38 1.02
C VAL A 119 0.68 14.61 2.15
N ARG A 120 1.48 15.69 2.09
CA ARG A 120 2.42 16.07 3.14
C ARG A 120 1.72 16.48 4.43
N GLU A 121 0.59 17.18 4.35
CA GLU A 121 -0.22 17.49 5.53
C GLU A 121 -0.71 16.21 6.21
N TRP A 122 -1.21 15.27 5.41
CA TRP A 122 -1.59 13.93 5.88
C TRP A 122 -0.42 13.17 6.51
N ALA A 123 0.75 13.21 5.88
CA ALA A 123 1.95 12.56 6.36
C ALA A 123 2.42 13.11 7.72
N ARG A 124 2.44 14.44 7.88
CA ARG A 124 2.77 15.07 9.17
C ARG A 124 1.80 14.68 10.27
N GLY A 125 0.50 14.66 9.97
CA GLY A 125 -0.52 14.21 10.91
C GLY A 125 -0.32 12.74 11.32
N ALA A 126 -0.07 11.87 10.35
CA ALA A 126 0.19 10.46 10.60
C ALA A 126 1.48 10.23 11.40
N ALA A 127 2.55 10.99 11.11
CA ALA A 127 3.82 10.93 11.83
C ALA A 127 3.68 11.27 13.33
N ALA A 128 2.75 12.16 13.66
CA ALA A 128 2.45 12.54 15.04
C ALA A 128 1.56 11.54 15.79
N ALA A 129 0.99 10.54 15.11
CA ALA A 129 0.06 9.59 15.72
C ALA A 129 0.75 8.70 16.76
N PRO A 130 0.06 8.37 17.89
CA PRO A 130 0.59 7.44 18.86
C PRO A 130 0.55 6.01 18.30
N GLY A 131 1.72 5.40 18.12
CA GLY A 131 1.86 4.01 17.68
C GLY A 131 1.70 3.82 16.17
N LEU A 132 1.39 2.58 15.77
CA LEU A 132 1.33 2.19 14.35
C LEU A 132 -0.01 2.57 13.73
N VAL A 133 0.05 3.20 12.56
CA VAL A 133 -1.11 3.51 11.71
C VAL A 133 -1.01 2.72 10.41
N TYR A 134 -2.03 1.94 10.08
CA TYR A 134 -2.11 1.25 8.81
C TYR A 134 -2.87 2.14 7.83
N VAL A 135 -2.24 2.44 6.69
CA VAL A 135 -2.85 3.26 5.64
C VAL A 135 -3.04 2.39 4.41
N ARG A 136 -4.28 2.32 3.93
CA ARG A 136 -4.73 1.57 2.76
C ARG A 136 -5.16 2.55 1.67
N PRO A 137 -4.21 3.19 0.97
CA PRO A 137 -4.56 4.11 -0.11
C PRO A 137 -5.05 3.30 -1.32
N PHE A 138 -5.92 3.90 -2.13
CA PHE A 138 -6.39 3.30 -3.38
C PHE A 138 -6.88 1.83 -3.28
N PRO A 139 -7.79 1.51 -2.34
CA PRO A 139 -8.26 0.12 -2.18
C PRO A 139 -8.97 -0.38 -3.44
N GLU A 140 -8.87 -1.67 -3.73
CA GLU A 140 -9.61 -2.33 -4.83
C GLU A 140 -9.35 -1.73 -6.21
N MET A 141 -8.13 -1.26 -6.45
CA MET A 141 -7.69 -0.66 -7.71
C MET A 141 -7.86 -1.54 -8.96
N ASN A 142 -8.03 -2.85 -8.81
CA ASN A 142 -8.33 -3.78 -9.90
C ASN A 142 -9.84 -3.87 -10.20
N GLY A 143 -10.70 -3.03 -9.61
CA GLY A 143 -12.13 -2.93 -9.90
C GLY A 143 -12.52 -1.62 -10.60
N ASP A 144 -13.30 -1.72 -11.68
CA ASP A 144 -13.77 -0.60 -12.53
C ASP A 144 -14.79 0.34 -11.86
N TRP A 145 -15.27 -0.01 -10.67
CA TRP A 145 -16.05 0.87 -9.80
C TRP A 145 -15.21 1.94 -9.10
N THR A 146 -13.88 1.88 -9.18
CA THR A 146 -12.98 2.84 -8.54
C THR A 146 -12.43 3.88 -9.53
N ALA A 147 -12.29 5.13 -9.07
CA ALA A 147 -11.73 6.22 -9.90
C ALA A 147 -10.21 6.09 -10.16
N TRP A 148 -9.56 5.12 -9.51
CA TRP A 148 -8.11 4.86 -9.58
C TRP A 148 -7.79 3.54 -10.30
N ASN A 149 -8.76 2.95 -11.03
CA ASN A 149 -8.58 1.79 -11.90
C ASN A 149 -8.13 2.20 -13.32
N GLY A 150 -7.51 1.26 -14.05
CA GLY A 150 -7.29 1.32 -15.50
C GLY A 150 -5.90 1.76 -15.93
N ASP A 151 -5.30 2.77 -15.28
CA ASP A 151 -3.94 3.22 -15.59
C ASP A 151 -2.93 2.68 -14.57
N THR A 152 -2.46 1.45 -14.82
CA THR A 152 -1.52 0.75 -13.92
C THR A 152 -0.17 1.48 -13.78
N ALA A 153 0.29 2.18 -14.82
CA ALA A 153 1.57 2.88 -14.78
C ALA A 153 1.48 4.14 -13.92
N ALA A 154 0.44 4.96 -14.13
CA ALA A 154 0.18 6.12 -13.30
C ALA A 154 -0.14 5.71 -11.86
N PHE A 155 -0.88 4.62 -11.66
CA PHE A 155 -1.16 4.07 -10.32
C PHE A 155 0.13 3.77 -9.54
N ARG A 156 1.06 3.00 -10.13
CA ARG A 156 2.34 2.68 -9.46
C ARG A 156 3.15 3.94 -9.14
N ALA A 157 3.16 4.91 -10.05
CA ALA A 157 3.84 6.19 -9.84
C ALA A 157 3.18 7.01 -8.71
N ALA A 158 1.84 7.06 -8.66
CA ALA A 158 1.08 7.72 -7.61
C ALA A 158 1.32 7.07 -6.25
N TRP A 159 1.27 5.74 -6.18
CA TRP A 159 1.54 4.99 -4.95
C TRP A 159 2.93 5.31 -4.40
N ARG A 160 3.98 5.16 -5.23
CA ARG A 160 5.36 5.44 -4.84
C ARG A 160 5.54 6.88 -4.39
N ARG A 161 4.87 7.83 -5.05
CA ARG A 161 4.91 9.23 -4.65
C ARG A 161 4.31 9.46 -3.27
N VAL A 162 3.12 8.91 -3.01
CA VAL A 162 2.48 9.02 -1.69
C VAL A 162 3.39 8.45 -0.60
N VAL A 163 3.97 7.26 -0.82
CA VAL A 163 4.91 6.64 0.12
C VAL A 163 6.14 7.53 0.35
N ALA A 164 6.76 8.03 -0.72
CA ALA A 164 7.95 8.87 -0.62
C ALA A 164 7.69 10.16 0.17
N LEU A 165 6.55 10.82 -0.04
CA LEU A 165 6.18 12.02 0.70
C LEU A 165 5.99 11.72 2.20
N PHE A 166 5.42 10.57 2.54
CA PHE A 166 5.31 10.13 3.93
C PHE A 166 6.69 9.85 4.57
N ASP A 167 7.59 9.21 3.83
CA ASP A 167 8.96 8.97 4.29
C ASP A 167 9.72 10.30 4.50
N GLU A 168 9.56 11.27 3.61
CA GLU A 168 10.16 12.60 3.70
C GLU A 168 9.66 13.41 4.90
N GLU A 169 8.38 13.30 5.26
CA GLU A 169 7.82 13.93 6.46
C GLU A 169 8.06 13.11 7.74
N GLY A 170 8.80 12.00 7.65
CA GLY A 170 9.23 11.21 8.81
C GLY A 170 8.15 10.28 9.40
N ALA A 171 7.12 9.93 8.64
CA ALA A 171 6.00 9.07 9.07
C ALA A 171 6.37 7.58 9.19
N THR A 172 7.46 7.28 9.90
CA THR A 172 8.04 5.92 10.07
C THR A 172 7.14 4.93 10.84
N ASN A 173 6.09 5.44 11.50
CA ASN A 173 5.07 4.68 12.19
C ASN A 173 3.96 4.16 11.26
N VAL A 174 3.92 4.61 10.00
CA VAL A 174 2.93 4.17 9.02
C VAL A 174 3.26 2.79 8.45
N ARG A 175 2.23 1.97 8.23
CA ARG A 175 2.32 0.67 7.55
C ARG A 175 1.38 0.68 6.34
N TRP A 176 1.94 0.41 5.17
CA TRP A 176 1.21 0.45 3.90
C TRP A 176 0.45 -0.84 3.64
N VAL A 177 -0.81 -0.72 3.25
CA VAL A 177 -1.69 -1.86 2.94
C VAL A 177 -2.08 -1.83 1.47
N PHE A 178 -1.40 -2.63 0.65
CA PHE A 178 -1.80 -2.91 -0.73
C PHE A 178 -2.95 -3.93 -0.72
N SER A 179 -4.12 -3.55 -1.26
CA SER A 179 -5.36 -4.32 -1.09
C SER A 179 -6.18 -4.36 -2.38
N PRO A 180 -5.86 -5.28 -3.31
CA PRO A 180 -6.73 -5.55 -4.46
C PRO A 180 -8.05 -6.19 -4.01
N ASN A 181 -9.07 -6.06 -4.85
CA ASN A 181 -10.27 -6.89 -4.79
C ASN A 181 -9.90 -8.35 -5.11
N VAL A 182 -10.69 -9.28 -4.58
CA VAL A 182 -10.51 -10.73 -4.81
C VAL A 182 -10.58 -11.11 -6.29
N THR A 183 -11.30 -10.34 -7.10
CA THR A 183 -11.42 -10.50 -8.55
C THR A 183 -11.01 -9.23 -9.28
N ASP A 184 -10.25 -9.39 -10.36
CA ASP A 184 -10.00 -8.29 -11.30
C ASP A 184 -11.30 -8.02 -12.07
N GLU A 185 -11.77 -6.77 -12.04
CA GLU A 185 -12.89 -6.33 -12.85
C GLU A 185 -12.62 -5.04 -13.63
N PRO A 186 -12.69 -5.08 -14.98
CA PRO A 186 -12.99 -6.24 -15.81
C PRO A 186 -11.85 -7.29 -15.79
N ARG A 187 -12.21 -8.57 -15.83
CA ARG A 187 -11.25 -9.68 -15.88
C ARG A 187 -10.51 -9.76 -17.22
N THR A 188 -9.46 -8.96 -17.37
CA THR A 188 -8.61 -8.87 -18.57
C THR A 188 -7.13 -8.88 -18.21
N ASP A 189 -6.27 -9.27 -19.17
CA ASP A 189 -4.81 -9.28 -18.96
C ASP A 189 -4.24 -7.91 -18.57
N ALA A 190 -4.85 -6.82 -19.07
CA ALA A 190 -4.44 -5.46 -18.79
C ALA A 190 -4.86 -4.93 -17.41
N ASN A 191 -5.82 -5.59 -16.75
CA ASN A 191 -6.37 -5.17 -15.45
C ASN A 191 -5.95 -6.08 -14.28
N ARG A 192 -5.04 -7.02 -14.54
CA ARG A 192 -4.50 -7.93 -13.52
C ARG A 192 -3.96 -7.17 -12.31
N MET A 193 -4.37 -7.53 -11.09
CA MET A 193 -3.93 -6.88 -9.86
C MET A 193 -2.39 -6.79 -9.72
N GLU A 194 -1.63 -7.74 -10.27
CA GLU A 194 -0.17 -7.74 -10.21
C GLU A 194 0.45 -6.57 -10.98
N LEU A 195 -0.26 -6.03 -11.99
CA LEU A 195 0.18 -4.83 -12.72
C LEU A 195 0.07 -3.57 -11.85
N TYR A 196 -0.74 -3.57 -10.80
CA TYR A 196 -0.87 -2.45 -9.89
C TYR A 196 0.15 -2.48 -8.74
N TYR A 197 0.85 -3.60 -8.51
CA TYR A 197 1.80 -3.70 -7.41
C TYR A 197 2.93 -2.66 -7.56
N PRO A 198 3.13 -1.78 -6.54
CA PRO A 198 4.04 -0.65 -6.62
C PRO A 198 5.52 -1.04 -6.52
#